data_AF-A0AAV5CXV8-F1
#
_entry.id   AF-A0AAV5CXV8-F1
#
_cell.length_a   1.000
_cell.length_b   1.000
_cell.length_c   1.000
_cell.angle_alpha   90.00
_cell.angle_beta   90.00
_cell.angle_gamma   90.00
#
_symmetry.space_group_name_H-M   'P 1'
#
loop_
_entity.id
_entity.type
_entity.pdbx_description
1 polymer ?
#
loop_
_entity_poly.entity_id
_entity_poly.type
_entity_poly.pdbx_seq_one_letter_code
_entity_poly.pdbx_strand_id
1 'polypeptide(L)'
;MEEVKELQNGKLIRVGAICNFCKTRLSASSNGGTGHLRRHILSCKKKDNVGSSFSQSHLHFDSASNVQRFVYKPMVARTELVRLIARLDLPLNIGEQPAWGDYIRAAFYPDYTHVSRQTTTRDVDTYFDAKQSVVKKMFE
;
A
#
# COMPACT_ATOMS: atom_id res chain seq x y z
N MET A 1 -16.29 -20.88 -2.28
CA MET A 1 -16.35 -21.20 -0.84
C MET A 1 -15.75 -22.57 -0.70
N GLU A 2 -14.82 -22.74 0.23
CA GLU A 2 -14.23 -24.03 0.55
C GLU A 2 -15.02 -24.69 1.68
N GLU A 3 -15.31 -25.99 1.56
CA GLU A 3 -16.06 -26.74 2.57
C GLU A 3 -15.15 -27.18 3.71
N VAL A 4 -15.59 -26.97 4.95
CA VAL A 4 -14.92 -27.47 6.15
C VAL A 4 -15.70 -28.68 6.67
N LYS A 5 -15.04 -29.83 6.70
CA LYS A 5 -15.59 -31.10 7.19
C LYS A 5 -14.88 -31.49 8.49
N GLU A 6 -15.66 -31.84 9.51
CA GLU A 6 -15.16 -32.37 10.78
C GLU A 6 -15.69 -33.78 11.01
N LEU A 7 -14.91 -34.60 11.69
CA LEU A 7 -15.22 -36.00 11.96
C LEU A 7 -15.97 -36.09 13.30
N GLN A 8 -17.26 -36.37 13.25
CA GLN A 8 -18.08 -36.60 14.45
C GLN A 8 -18.75 -37.97 14.36
N ASN A 9 -18.61 -38.78 15.42
CA ASN A 9 -19.16 -40.14 15.52
C ASN A 9 -18.86 -41.04 14.29
N GLY A 10 -17.61 -41.01 13.81
CA GLY A 10 -17.16 -41.84 12.68
C GLY A 10 -17.65 -41.41 11.30
N LYS A 11 -18.36 -40.27 11.19
CA LYS A 11 -18.86 -39.72 9.90
C LYS A 11 -18.31 -38.32 9.66
N LEU A 12 -17.94 -38.03 8.41
CA LEU A 12 -17.52 -36.69 7.97
C LEU A 12 -18.76 -35.79 7.83
N ILE A 13 -18.88 -34.80 8.70
CA ILE A 13 -19.99 -33.84 8.70
C ILE A 13 -19.48 -32.48 8.20
N ARG A 14 -20.23 -31.85 7.30
CA ARG A 14 -20.00 -30.47 6.88
C ARG A 14 -20.41 -29.54 8.03
N VAL A 15 -19.44 -28.85 8.61
CA VAL A 15 -19.66 -27.95 9.77
C VAL A 15 -19.56 -26.48 9.39
N GLY A 16 -18.85 -26.16 8.30
CA GLY A 16 -18.54 -24.79 7.93
C GLY A 16 -18.18 -24.61 6.47
N ALA A 17 -18.13 -23.35 6.06
CA ALA A 17 -17.66 -22.92 4.75
C ALA A 17 -16.73 -21.71 4.92
N ILE A 18 -15.61 -21.67 4.20
CA ILE A 18 -14.70 -20.52 4.19
C ILE A 18 -14.95 -19.72 2.91
N CYS A 19 -15.11 -18.40 3.05
CA CYS A 19 -15.26 -17.52 1.89
C CYS A 19 -13.93 -17.34 1.16
N ASN A 20 -13.92 -17.47 -0.17
CA ASN A 20 -12.68 -17.36 -0.94
C ASN A 20 -12.15 -15.91 -1.00
N PHE A 21 -13.03 -14.92 -0.86
CA PHE A 21 -12.72 -13.49 -0.95
C PHE A 21 -12.24 -12.92 0.39
N CYS A 22 -13.08 -12.96 1.43
CA CYS A 22 -12.74 -12.37 2.73
C CYS A 22 -12.12 -13.36 3.73
N LYS A 23 -11.94 -14.63 3.34
CA LYS A 23 -11.39 -15.72 4.17
C LYS A 23 -12.11 -15.97 5.50
N THR A 24 -13.30 -15.41 5.68
CA THR A 24 -14.11 -15.60 6.88
C THR A 24 -14.74 -17.00 6.90
N ARG A 25 -14.65 -17.69 8.04
CA ARG A 25 -15.34 -18.96 8.30
C ARG A 25 -16.80 -18.69 8.65
N LEU A 26 -17.71 -19.30 7.90
CA LEU A 26 -19.15 -19.23 8.09
C LEU A 26 -19.65 -20.61 8.53
N SER A 27 -20.71 -20.64 9.34
CA SER A 27 -21.39 -21.89 9.68
C SER A 27 -22.07 -22.49 8.43
N ALA A 28 -21.96 -23.80 8.24
CA ALA A 28 -22.58 -24.49 7.12
C ALA A 28 -23.03 -25.90 7.54
N SER A 29 -23.68 -25.98 8.71
CA SER A 29 -24.29 -27.21 9.19
C SER A 29 -25.39 -27.67 8.23
N SER A 30 -25.51 -28.99 8.04
CA SER A 30 -26.57 -29.59 7.21
C SER A 30 -27.98 -29.30 7.70
N ASN A 31 -28.14 -28.88 8.96
CA ASN A 31 -29.42 -28.52 9.57
C ASN A 31 -29.82 -27.05 9.37
N GLY A 32 -28.92 -26.22 8.83
CA GLY A 32 -29.15 -24.81 8.54
C GLY A 32 -29.29 -24.55 7.04
N GLY A 33 -30.20 -23.65 6.65
CA GLY A 33 -30.33 -23.24 5.26
C GLY A 33 -29.09 -22.54 4.71
N THR A 34 -28.98 -22.43 3.38
CA THR A 34 -27.84 -21.79 2.68
C THR A 34 -28.00 -20.29 2.46
N GLY A 35 -29.06 -19.69 3.00
CA GLY A 35 -29.45 -18.30 2.74
C GLY A 35 -28.42 -17.27 3.21
N HIS A 36 -27.82 -17.46 4.38
CA HIS A 36 -26.80 -16.55 4.90
C HIS A 36 -25.50 -16.62 4.10
N LEU A 37 -25.12 -17.81 3.60
CA LEU A 37 -23.97 -17.98 2.71
C LEU A 37 -24.20 -17.22 1.40
N ARG A 38 -25.39 -17.33 0.79
CA ARG A 38 -25.73 -16.61 -0.44
C ARG A 38 -25.71 -15.09 -0.22
N ARG A 39 -26.28 -14.61 0.89
CA ARG A 39 -26.25 -13.18 1.26
C ARG A 39 -24.83 -12.68 1.50
N HIS A 40 -23.99 -13.50 2.14
CA HIS A 40 -22.58 -13.21 2.33
C HIS A 40 -21.83 -13.08 0.99
N ILE A 41 -22.02 -13.99 0.04
CA ILE A 41 -21.34 -13.89 -1.27
C ILE A 41 -21.71 -12.58 -1.99
N LEU A 42 -23.01 -12.23 -1.99
CA LEU A 42 -23.49 -11.01 -2.65
C LEU A 42 -22.92 -9.73 -2.02
N SER A 43 -22.84 -9.67 -0.68
CA SER A 43 -22.28 -8.50 0.01
C SER A 43 -20.74 -8.49 0.00
N CYS A 44 -20.11 -9.64 0.12
CA CYS A 44 -18.66 -9.80 0.10
C CYS A 44 -18.10 -9.45 -1.28
N LYS A 45 -18.75 -9.86 -2.37
CA LYS A 45 -18.34 -9.48 -3.73
C LYS A 45 -18.43 -7.97 -3.95
N LYS A 46 -19.47 -7.31 -3.42
CA LYS A 46 -19.57 -5.83 -3.46
C LYS A 46 -18.43 -5.17 -2.68
N LYS A 47 -18.05 -5.69 -1.52
CA LYS A 47 -16.94 -5.15 -0.72
C LYS A 47 -15.57 -5.39 -1.33
N ASP A 48 -15.36 -6.55 -1.95
CA ASP A 48 -14.16 -6.85 -2.75
C ASP A 48 -14.04 -5.84 -3.90
N ASN A 49 -15.16 -5.55 -4.58
CA ASN A 49 -15.24 -4.57 -5.66
C ASN A 49 -15.14 -3.09 -5.21
N VAL A 50 -15.38 -2.79 -3.91
CA VAL A 50 -15.24 -1.44 -3.34
C VAL A 50 -13.83 -1.22 -2.76
N GLY A 51 -13.19 -2.27 -2.21
CA GLY A 51 -11.75 -2.27 -1.95
C GLY A 51 -10.93 -2.23 -3.24
N SER A 52 -11.52 -2.70 -4.34
CA SER A 52 -11.07 -2.51 -5.71
C SER A 52 -11.90 -1.46 -6.47
N SER A 53 -12.55 -0.51 -5.80
CA SER A 53 -13.02 0.70 -6.49
C SER A 53 -11.76 1.53 -6.77
N PHE A 54 -11.08 1.10 -7.83
CA PHE A 54 -9.95 1.73 -8.47
C PHE A 54 -10.29 3.21 -8.70
N SER A 55 -9.78 4.09 -7.83
CA SER A 55 -9.34 5.37 -8.34
C SER A 55 -8.18 5.06 -9.28
N GLN A 56 -8.43 5.26 -10.58
CA GLN A 56 -7.59 4.90 -11.72
C GLN A 56 -6.16 5.48 -11.68
N SER A 57 -5.79 6.30 -10.71
CA SER A 57 -4.60 7.15 -10.79
C SER A 57 -3.25 6.51 -10.44
N HIS A 58 -3.18 5.25 -10.01
CA HIS A 58 -1.94 4.71 -9.42
C HIS A 58 -1.60 3.29 -9.86
N LEU A 59 -1.60 3.01 -11.17
CA LEU A 59 -0.98 1.80 -11.71
C LEU A 59 0.50 2.07 -12.03
N HIS A 60 1.39 1.19 -11.59
CA HIS A 60 2.81 1.22 -11.92
C HIS A 60 3.22 -0.09 -12.58
N PHE A 61 4.12 -0.01 -13.56
CA PHE A 61 4.69 -1.17 -14.23
C PHE A 61 6.04 -1.49 -13.59
N ASP A 62 6.20 -2.72 -13.12
CA ASP A 62 7.52 -3.22 -12.74
C ASP A 62 8.39 -3.39 -14.00
N SER A 63 9.71 -3.48 -13.81
CA SER A 63 10.71 -3.89 -14.78
C SER A 63 10.34 -5.17 -15.56
N ALA A 64 9.59 -6.08 -14.92
CA ALA A 64 9.04 -7.29 -15.53
C ALA A 64 7.68 -7.09 -16.23
N SER A 65 7.25 -5.84 -16.47
CA SER A 65 5.97 -5.46 -17.11
C SER A 65 4.70 -5.90 -16.37
N ASN A 66 4.81 -6.24 -15.08
CA ASN A 66 3.66 -6.56 -14.24
C ASN A 66 2.96 -5.28 -13.79
N VAL A 67 1.63 -5.25 -13.86
CA VAL A 67 0.80 -4.15 -13.35
C VAL A 67 0.67 -4.28 -11.84
N GLN A 68 1.22 -3.34 -11.10
CA GLN A 68 1.09 -3.26 -9.65
C GLN A 68 0.43 -1.96 -9.22
N ARG A 69 -0.17 -1.97 -8.03
CA ARG A 69 -0.64 -0.76 -7.37
C ARG A 69 0.59 0.07 -6.99
N PHE A 70 0.63 1.32 -7.45
CA PHE A 70 1.59 2.29 -6.94
C PHE A 70 1.23 2.60 -5.48
N VAL A 71 2.16 2.32 -4.58
CA VAL A 71 2.05 2.61 -3.15
C VAL A 71 3.03 3.72 -2.82
N TYR A 72 2.54 4.83 -2.26
CA TYR A 72 3.38 5.93 -1.82
C TYR A 72 4.39 5.44 -0.78
N LYS A 73 5.68 5.66 -1.05
CA LYS A 73 6.79 5.33 -0.15
C LYS A 73 7.42 6.63 0.35
N PRO A 74 7.14 7.06 1.61
CA PRO A 74 7.62 8.36 2.12
C PRO A 74 9.14 8.54 2.07
N MET A 75 9.90 7.46 2.29
CA MET A 75 11.37 7.51 2.24
C MET A 75 11.90 7.84 0.85
N VAL A 76 11.28 7.27 -0.20
CA VAL A 76 11.68 7.55 -1.59
C VAL A 76 11.40 9.01 -1.92
N ALA A 77 10.22 9.52 -1.55
CA ALA A 77 9.87 10.93 -1.75
C ALA A 77 10.84 11.89 -1.05
N ARG A 78 11.27 11.56 0.18
CA ARG A 78 12.26 12.36 0.94
C ARG A 78 13.63 12.36 0.27
N THR A 79 14.11 11.20 -0.19
CA THR A 79 15.39 11.14 -0.92
C THR A 79 15.35 11.93 -2.22
N GLU A 80 14.26 11.84 -2.98
CA GLU A 80 14.11 12.62 -4.22
C GLU A 80 13.93 14.12 -3.95
N LEU A 81 13.28 14.50 -2.84
CA LEU A 81 13.20 15.90 -2.40
C LEU A 81 14.60 16.47 -2.10
N VAL A 82 15.45 15.74 -1.39
CA VAL A 82 16.85 16.15 -1.14
C VAL A 82 17.63 16.32 -2.44
N ARG A 83 17.46 15.40 -3.40
CA ARG A 83 18.09 15.51 -4.73
C ARG A 83 17.60 16.75 -5.47
N LEU A 84 16.30 17.03 -5.44
CA LEU A 84 15.73 18.20 -6.07
C LEU A 84 16.30 19.49 -5.46
N ILE A 85 16.34 19.57 -4.13
CA ILE A 85 16.93 20.67 -3.38
C ILE A 85 18.38 20.90 -3.80
N ALA A 86 19.20 19.86 -3.80
CA ALA A 86 20.62 19.98 -4.14
C ALA A 86 20.86 20.35 -5.62
N ARG A 87 19.98 19.95 -6.54
CA ARG A 87 20.12 20.25 -7.98
C ARG A 87 19.69 21.66 -8.36
N LEU A 88 18.66 22.17 -7.69
CA LEU A 88 18.05 23.45 -8.01
C LEU A 88 18.38 24.55 -6.99
N ASP A 89 19.20 24.23 -5.98
CA ASP A 89 19.57 25.10 -4.87
C ASP A 89 18.34 25.70 -4.16
N LEU A 90 17.38 24.83 -3.85
CA LEU A 90 16.12 25.25 -3.21
C LEU A 90 16.29 25.40 -1.70
N PRO A 91 15.44 26.21 -1.04
CA PRO A 91 15.46 26.32 0.41
C PRO A 91 15.02 25.00 1.07
N LEU A 92 15.69 24.64 2.18
CA LEU A 92 15.45 23.39 2.92
C LEU A 92 14.04 23.25 3.50
N ASN A 93 13.28 24.33 3.59
CA ASN A 93 11.90 24.33 4.08
C ASN A 93 10.85 24.17 2.97
N ILE A 94 11.25 23.93 1.71
CA ILE A 94 10.33 23.80 0.58
C ILE A 94 9.28 22.70 0.81
N GLY A 95 9.70 21.56 1.39
CA GLY A 95 8.82 20.42 1.71
C GLY A 95 7.82 20.69 2.84
N GLU A 96 8.03 21.75 3.61
CA GLU A 96 7.16 22.18 4.71
C GLU A 96 6.13 23.22 4.24
N GLN A 97 6.35 23.84 3.08
CA GLN A 97 5.45 24.87 2.56
C GLN A 97 4.06 24.26 2.22
N PRO A 98 2.95 24.89 2.65
CA PRO A 98 1.61 24.40 2.33
C PRO A 98 1.38 24.25 0.82
N ALA A 99 1.81 25.24 0.03
CA ALA A 99 1.69 25.24 -1.42
C ALA A 99 2.39 24.03 -2.09
N TRP A 100 3.53 23.59 -1.55
CA TRP A 100 4.22 22.40 -2.03
C TRP A 100 3.39 21.13 -1.76
N GLY A 101 2.87 21.00 -0.53
CA GLY A 101 2.02 19.88 -0.16
C GLY A 101 0.72 19.84 -0.97
N ASP A 102 0.09 20.99 -1.22
CA ASP A 102 -1.13 21.10 -2.00
C ASP A 102 -0.89 20.76 -3.47
N TYR A 103 0.21 21.24 -4.05
CA TYR A 103 0.63 20.88 -5.40
C TYR A 103 0.84 19.36 -5.52
N ILE A 104 1.56 18.74 -4.59
CA ILE A 104 1.79 17.30 -4.64
C ILE A 104 0.49 16.52 -4.48
N ARG A 105 -0.33 16.88 -3.50
CA ARG A 105 -1.60 16.17 -3.24
C ARG A 105 -2.59 16.28 -4.38
N ALA A 106 -2.65 17.44 -5.03
CA ALA A 106 -3.56 17.67 -6.15
C ALA A 106 -3.07 17.02 -7.45
N ALA A 107 -1.78 17.11 -7.77
CA ALA A 107 -1.26 16.70 -9.06
C ALA A 107 -0.73 15.26 -9.10
N PHE A 108 -0.24 14.74 -7.98
CA PHE A 108 0.48 13.46 -7.95
C PHE A 108 -0.07 12.48 -6.92
N TYR A 109 -0.07 12.82 -5.63
CA TYR A 109 -0.28 11.84 -4.54
C TYR A 109 -1.15 12.40 -3.41
N PRO A 110 -2.44 12.03 -3.34
CA PRO A 110 -3.35 12.52 -2.30
C PRO A 110 -2.89 12.22 -0.86
N ASP A 111 -2.20 11.10 -0.67
CA ASP A 111 -1.71 10.63 0.64
C ASP A 111 -0.36 11.25 1.06
N TYR A 112 0.16 12.22 0.29
CA TYR A 112 1.43 12.86 0.59
C TYR A 112 1.39 13.59 1.95
N THR A 113 2.41 13.33 2.76
CA THR A 113 2.66 14.03 4.01
C THR A 113 3.84 14.98 3.87
N HIS A 114 3.68 16.20 4.40
CA HIS A 114 4.72 17.22 4.38
C HIS A 114 5.95 16.78 5.20
N VAL A 115 7.10 17.39 4.89
CA VAL A 115 8.37 17.10 5.56
C VAL A 115 8.90 18.38 6.16
N SER A 116 9.18 18.37 7.46
CA SER A 116 9.71 19.56 8.15
C SER A 116 11.11 19.94 7.64
N ARG A 117 11.49 21.21 7.78
CA ARG A 117 12.86 21.66 7.53
C ARG A 117 13.88 20.85 8.33
N GLN A 118 13.61 20.58 9.60
CA GLN A 118 14.53 19.82 10.47
C GLN A 118 14.76 18.39 9.96
N THR A 119 13.70 17.76 9.44
CA THR A 119 13.78 16.44 8.82
C THR A 119 14.59 16.50 7.53
N THR A 120 14.31 17.49 6.68
CA THR A 120 15.02 17.71 5.42
C THR A 120 16.51 17.95 5.63
N THR A 121 16.90 18.73 6.65
CA THR A 121 18.32 18.93 7.01
C THR A 121 19.02 17.61 7.33
N ARG A 122 18.43 16.78 8.20
CA ARG A 122 19.00 15.47 8.55
C ARG A 122 19.11 14.54 7.34
N ASP A 123 18.14 14.61 6.44
CA ASP A 123 18.15 13.81 5.21
C ASP A 123 19.23 14.28 4.24
N VAL A 124 19.51 15.59 4.18
CA VAL A 124 20.62 16.14 3.41
C VAL A 124 21.96 15.65 3.95
N ASP A 125 22.17 15.72 5.28
CA ASP A 125 23.41 15.24 5.91
C ASP A 125 23.63 13.75 5.60
N THR A 126 22.58 12.93 5.80
CA THR A 126 22.61 11.50 5.50
C THR A 126 22.92 11.23 4.02
N TYR A 127 22.32 12.00 3.12
CA TYR A 127 22.55 11.88 1.69
C TYR A 127 23.98 12.29 1.30
N PHE A 128 24.51 13.35 1.92
CA PHE A 128 25.87 13.81 1.72
C PHE A 128 26.87 12.75 2.17
N ASP A 129 26.75 12.21 3.38
CA ASP A 129 27.63 11.18 3.91
C ASP A 129 27.65 9.95 2.99
N ALA A 130 26.47 9.52 2.54
CA ALA A 130 26.33 8.42 1.60
C ALA A 130 27.09 8.70 0.27
N LYS A 131 26.94 9.89 -0.31
CA LYS A 131 27.64 10.27 -1.55
C LYS A 131 29.13 10.46 -1.36
N GLN A 132 29.55 11.09 -0.27
CA GLN A 132 30.95 11.29 0.06
C GLN A 132 31.68 9.96 0.23
N SER A 133 31.04 8.97 0.87
CA SER A 133 31.63 7.63 1.04
C SER A 133 31.89 6.93 -0.30
N VAL A 134 31.00 7.09 -1.28
CA VAL A 134 31.18 6.55 -2.64
C VAL A 134 32.34 7.23 -3.32
N VAL A 135 32.41 8.57 -3.26
CA VAL A 135 33.50 9.34 -3.86
C VAL A 135 34.85 8.96 -3.25
N LYS A 136 34.94 8.85 -1.91
CA LYS A 136 36.18 8.43 -1.23
C LYS A 136 36.68 7.07 -1.74
N LYS A 137 35.78 6.08 -1.87
CA LYS A 137 36.10 4.75 -2.43
C LYS A 137 36.55 4.77 -3.88
N MET A 138 36.29 5.82 -4.65
CA MET A 138 36.78 5.95 -6.03
C MET A 138 38.23 6.43 -6.09
N PHE A 139 38.75 6.97 -4.98
CA PHE A 139 40.11 7.51 -4.86
C PHE A 139 41.03 6.64 -3.99
N GLU A 140 40.54 5.51 -3.49
CA GLU A 140 41.31 4.43 -2.83
C GLU A 140 41.62 3.34 -3.86
#